data_AF-A0A2N5Z1C3-F1
#
_entry.id   AF-A0A2N5Z1C3-F1
#
_cell.length_a   1.000
_cell.length_b   1.000
_cell.length_c   1.000
_cell.angle_alpha   90.00
_cell.angle_beta   90.00
_cell.angle_gamma   90.00
#
_symmetry.space_group_name_H-M   'P 1'
#
loop_
_entity.id
_entity.type
_entity.pdbx_description
1 polymer ?
#
loop_
_entity_poly.entity_id
_entity_poly.type
_entity_poly.pdbx_seq_one_letter_code
_entity_poly.pdbx_strand_id
1 'polypeptide(L)'
;MELNELNDLRKLFVNDFITEKEDITTIVSILKTDEFNKPTIYESFANENNLIVFDKKYMTDNLIRVLKDDFNLLVKLSLGIVFLILLLSFGRIELALLTFIPMAISWIWTLGIMGILGIQFTIFNIIISTFIFGLGIDYSIFIMRGLLQDYKYGIKNLDSYKTSIFLSGITTITGIGVLIFAQHPALKSMAILSIIGILSVIIISYTLEPALFKLFILNRKKKGKVAYSIHEAFNSFMAWSLFILGSIVNTIIGIILFKIFQLKGKRIKLFYNQLIRYTTKGLYYLMFNIKKRYINPNKEDFKKPSVIICNHQSHLDLIYNLSMYSKIIILTNDWVQNSKIYGGLVQMAEFFPVSEGYESILPKLEEKVNQGYSILVYPEGTRSVNYKMKRFHKGEFYIAEKLKLDILPIILHGTGHCMTKGDDLLVKKTKVTVQFLDRITPDNKDYGDNYSERAKKIGKYFREEYNAMRFELENTRFFKNQLIKNYIYKGPVLEWYLKVKLKLENNYELFN
;
A
#
# COMPACT_ATOMS: atom_id res chain seq x y z
N MET A 1 19.75 66.08 -54.05
CA MET A 1 18.38 65.86 -53.59
C MET A 1 18.11 66.86 -52.50
N GLU A 2 17.22 67.80 -52.76
CA GLU A 2 16.81 68.79 -51.76
C GLU A 2 16.01 68.10 -50.64
N LEU A 3 16.05 68.66 -49.42
CA LEU A 3 15.33 68.12 -48.25
C LEU A 3 13.82 67.95 -48.50
N ASN A 4 13.27 68.72 -49.43
CA ASN A 4 11.86 68.70 -49.82
C ASN A 4 11.51 67.49 -50.70
N GLU A 5 12.37 67.11 -51.65
CA GLU A 5 12.16 65.91 -52.48
C GLU A 5 12.22 64.62 -51.66
N LEU A 6 13.05 64.61 -50.61
CA LEU A 6 13.18 63.49 -49.68
C LEU A 6 11.95 63.35 -48.77
N ASN A 7 11.36 64.48 -48.36
CA ASN A 7 10.10 64.52 -47.60
C ASN A 7 8.89 64.10 -48.43
N ASP A 8 8.85 64.44 -49.72
CA ASP A 8 7.76 64.04 -50.61
C ASP A 8 7.85 62.55 -50.98
N LEU A 9 9.06 61.99 -51.15
CA LEU A 9 9.28 60.54 -51.24
C LEU A 9 8.88 59.81 -49.95
N ARG A 10 9.14 60.40 -48.78
CA ARG A 10 8.71 59.86 -47.48
C ARG A 10 7.18 59.87 -47.35
N LYS A 11 6.51 60.94 -47.76
CA LYS A 11 5.04 61.03 -47.81
C LYS A 11 4.40 60.01 -48.77
N LEU A 12 5.06 59.71 -49.90
CA LEU A 12 4.58 58.78 -50.91
C LEU A 12 4.68 57.29 -50.52
N PHE A 13 5.60 56.93 -49.61
CA PHE A 13 5.86 55.52 -49.27
C PHE A 13 5.77 55.17 -47.79
N VAL A 14 5.92 56.11 -46.86
CA VAL A 14 6.00 55.83 -45.41
C VAL A 14 4.67 56.09 -44.70
N ASN A 15 3.86 57.05 -45.18
CA ASN A 15 2.54 57.33 -44.58
C ASN A 15 1.58 56.12 -44.67
N ASP A 16 1.72 55.27 -45.68
CA ASP A 16 0.90 54.05 -45.82
C ASP A 16 1.20 53.01 -44.72
N PHE A 17 2.31 53.16 -44.00
CA PHE A 17 2.75 52.28 -42.92
C PHE A 17 2.63 52.89 -41.53
N ILE A 18 2.24 54.16 -41.41
CA ILE A 18 2.12 54.86 -40.12
C ILE A 18 0.67 55.34 -39.95
N THR A 19 -0.01 54.80 -38.94
CA THR A 19 -1.37 55.21 -38.57
C THR A 19 -1.34 55.89 -37.22
N GLU A 20 -1.70 57.18 -37.18
CA GLU A 20 -1.79 57.97 -35.96
C GLU A 20 -3.25 58.19 -35.58
N LYS A 21 -3.62 57.84 -34.34
CA LYS A 21 -4.86 58.24 -33.67
C LYS A 21 -4.50 59.04 -32.41
N GLU A 22 -5.46 59.77 -31.86
CA GLU A 22 -5.25 60.76 -30.76
C GLU A 22 -4.38 60.26 -29.59
N ASP A 23 -4.38 58.96 -29.28
CA ASP A 23 -3.58 58.37 -28.19
C ASP A 23 -2.55 57.30 -28.62
N ILE A 24 -2.53 56.88 -29.90
CA ILE A 24 -1.71 55.73 -30.36
C ILE A 24 -1.16 55.97 -31.76
N THR A 25 0.15 55.84 -31.91
CA THR A 25 0.84 55.75 -33.21
C THR A 25 1.24 54.31 -33.48
N THR A 26 0.75 53.76 -34.59
CA THR A 26 1.08 52.40 -35.04
C THR A 26 1.96 52.46 -36.27
N ILE A 27 3.10 51.77 -36.24
CA ILE A 27 4.02 51.62 -37.38
C ILE A 27 3.98 50.16 -37.83
N VAL A 28 3.65 49.94 -39.11
CA VAL A 28 3.60 48.61 -39.74
C VAL A 28 4.86 48.41 -40.56
N SER A 29 5.60 47.33 -40.30
CA SER A 29 6.77 46.96 -41.09
C SER A 29 6.66 45.51 -41.56
N ILE A 30 7.12 45.23 -42.78
CA ILE A 30 7.07 43.90 -43.39
C ILE A 30 8.49 43.31 -43.39
N LEU A 31 8.69 42.24 -42.62
CA LEU A 31 9.92 41.46 -42.64
C LEU A 31 9.71 40.18 -43.47
N LYS A 32 10.44 40.05 -44.57
CA LYS A 32 10.45 38.82 -45.39
C LYS A 32 11.62 37.93 -44.97
N THR A 33 11.33 36.67 -44.70
CA THR A 33 12.31 35.68 -44.28
C THR A 33 11.90 34.29 -44.79
N ASP A 34 12.85 33.39 -44.88
CA ASP A 34 12.64 31.95 -45.06
C ASP A 34 12.01 31.30 -43.82
N GLU A 35 11.28 30.19 -44.02
CA GLU A 35 10.57 29.47 -42.94
C GLU A 35 11.50 28.98 -41.82
N PHE A 36 12.77 28.72 -42.13
CA PHE A 36 13.76 28.23 -41.15
C PHE A 36 14.11 29.27 -40.09
N ASN A 37 14.16 30.57 -40.45
CA ASN A 37 14.55 31.65 -39.55
C ASN A 37 13.37 32.26 -38.76
N LYS A 38 12.12 31.95 -39.15
CA LYS A 38 10.91 32.47 -38.48
C LYS A 38 10.89 32.23 -36.96
N PRO A 39 11.21 31.03 -36.41
CA PRO A 39 11.18 30.81 -34.96
C PRO A 39 12.13 31.73 -34.19
N THR A 40 13.36 31.91 -34.69
CA THR A 40 14.38 32.79 -34.10
C THR A 40 13.94 34.24 -34.10
N ILE A 41 13.28 34.67 -35.17
CA ILE A 41 12.71 36.03 -35.30
C ILE A 41 11.57 36.22 -34.28
N TYR A 42 10.68 35.23 -34.14
CA TYR A 42 9.60 35.28 -33.15
C TYR A 42 10.13 35.39 -31.71
N GLU A 43 11.16 34.62 -31.37
CA GLU A 43 11.81 34.69 -30.05
C GLU A 43 12.51 36.04 -29.81
N SER A 44 13.15 36.59 -30.84
CA SER A 44 13.84 37.89 -30.73
C SER A 44 12.89 39.04 -30.40
N PHE A 45 11.63 38.94 -30.83
CA PHE A 45 10.59 39.94 -30.61
C PHE A 45 9.65 39.61 -29.44
N ALA A 46 9.77 38.44 -28.81
CA ALA A 46 8.82 37.98 -27.81
C ALA A 46 8.79 38.82 -26.51
N ASN A 47 9.85 39.58 -26.22
CA ASN A 47 10.00 40.38 -24.99
C ASN A 47 9.70 41.89 -25.19
N GLU A 48 9.36 42.31 -26.41
CA GLU A 48 9.10 43.71 -26.73
C GLU A 48 7.60 44.03 -26.52
N ASN A 49 7.27 44.69 -25.40
CA ASN A 49 5.88 44.96 -25.00
C ASN A 49 5.09 45.85 -25.98
N ASN A 50 5.78 46.61 -26.83
CA ASN A 50 5.18 47.57 -27.77
C ASN A 50 5.22 47.08 -29.22
N LEU A 51 5.56 45.80 -29.46
CA LEU A 51 5.69 45.24 -30.79
C LEU A 51 4.77 44.03 -30.96
N ILE A 52 3.96 44.05 -32.01
CA ILE A 52 3.03 42.96 -32.34
C ILE A 52 3.50 42.31 -33.64
N VAL A 53 3.89 41.04 -33.57
CA VAL A 53 4.24 40.25 -34.76
C VAL A 53 2.95 39.74 -35.41
N PHE A 54 2.62 40.28 -36.59
CA PHE A 54 1.45 39.87 -37.36
C PHE A 54 1.84 38.85 -38.45
N ASP A 55 2.02 37.59 -38.06
CA ASP A 55 2.20 36.47 -38.99
C ASP A 55 1.13 35.40 -38.75
N LYS A 56 0.56 34.85 -39.82
CA LYS A 56 -0.54 33.87 -39.75
C LYS A 56 -0.15 32.64 -38.93
N LYS A 57 1.07 32.12 -39.12
CA LYS A 57 1.58 30.94 -38.42
C LYS A 57 1.87 31.29 -36.96
N TYR A 58 2.53 32.43 -36.68
CA TYR A 58 2.76 32.89 -35.31
C TYR A 58 1.47 33.05 -34.50
N MET A 59 0.48 33.75 -35.07
CA MET A 59 -0.82 33.96 -34.41
C MET A 59 -1.57 32.64 -34.18
N THR A 60 -1.53 31.73 -35.15
CA THR A 60 -2.16 30.40 -35.03
C THR A 60 -1.47 29.57 -33.95
N ASP A 61 -0.14 29.53 -33.93
CA ASP A 61 0.65 28.79 -32.95
C ASP A 61 0.46 29.36 -31.54
N ASN A 62 0.39 30.68 -31.41
CA ASN A 62 0.16 31.34 -30.12
C ASN A 62 -1.26 31.06 -29.59
N LEU A 63 -2.28 31.13 -30.46
CA LEU A 63 -3.65 30.72 -30.11
C LEU A 63 -3.69 29.26 -29.65
N ILE A 64 -3.04 28.35 -30.37
CA ILE A 64 -2.98 26.93 -30.00
C ILE A 64 -2.27 26.74 -28.64
N ARG A 65 -1.18 27.46 -28.39
CA ARG A 65 -0.44 27.41 -27.12
C ARG A 65 -1.31 27.85 -25.95
N VAL A 66 -1.94 29.02 -26.05
CA VAL A 66 -2.83 29.55 -24.99
C VAL A 66 -3.95 28.55 -24.70
N LEU A 67 -4.60 28.01 -25.74
CA LEU A 67 -5.68 27.03 -25.56
C LEU A 67 -5.21 25.72 -24.94
N LYS A 68 -3.99 25.26 -25.24
CA LYS A 68 -3.40 24.06 -24.64
C LYS A 68 -3.07 24.26 -23.15
N ASP A 69 -2.55 25.43 -22.79
CA ASP A 69 -2.19 25.73 -21.40
C ASP A 69 -3.45 25.88 -20.53
N ASP A 70 -4.45 26.62 -21.02
CA ASP A 70 -5.76 26.74 -20.36
C ASP A 70 -6.43 25.37 -20.19
N PHE A 71 -6.36 24.51 -21.19
CA PHE A 71 -6.89 23.15 -21.09
C PHE A 71 -6.26 22.34 -19.95
N ASN A 72 -4.93 22.32 -19.88
CA ASN A 72 -4.22 21.57 -18.85
C ASN A 72 -4.55 22.09 -17.45
N LEU A 73 -4.73 23.40 -17.31
CA LEU A 73 -5.17 24.02 -16.06
C LEU A 73 -6.60 23.60 -15.70
N LEU A 74 -7.54 23.70 -16.64
CA LEU A 74 -8.95 23.33 -16.43
C LEU A 74 -9.11 21.85 -16.05
N VAL A 75 -8.38 20.94 -16.70
CA VAL A 75 -8.43 19.51 -16.37
C VAL A 75 -7.86 19.22 -14.98
N LYS A 76 -6.71 19.82 -14.62
CA LYS A 76 -6.14 19.63 -13.27
C LYS A 76 -7.05 20.18 -12.18
N LEU A 77 -7.62 21.37 -12.39
CA LEU A 77 -8.56 22.00 -11.45
C LEU A 77 -9.83 21.16 -11.29
N SER A 78 -10.45 20.76 -12.40
CA SER A 78 -11.66 19.93 -12.38
C SER A 78 -11.42 18.60 -11.68
N LEU A 79 -10.39 17.83 -12.05
CA LEU A 79 -10.05 16.56 -11.38
C LEU A 79 -9.76 16.76 -9.88
N GLY A 80 -9.08 17.85 -9.51
CA GLY A 80 -8.81 18.20 -8.12
C GLY A 80 -10.08 18.50 -7.33
N ILE A 81 -10.98 19.34 -7.86
CA ILE A 81 -12.26 19.68 -7.25
C ILE A 81 -13.15 18.45 -7.11
N VAL A 82 -13.22 17.63 -8.16
CA VAL A 82 -13.99 16.38 -8.17
C VAL A 82 -13.49 15.43 -7.09
N PHE A 83 -12.18 15.22 -7.03
CA PHE A 83 -11.59 14.37 -5.99
C PHE A 83 -11.86 14.92 -4.59
N LEU A 84 -11.79 16.24 -4.39
CA LEU A 84 -12.12 16.89 -3.13
C LEU A 84 -13.59 16.67 -2.75
N ILE A 85 -14.53 16.82 -3.69
CA ILE A 85 -15.95 16.57 -3.46
C ILE A 85 -16.18 15.10 -3.07
N LEU A 86 -15.55 14.15 -3.76
CA LEU A 86 -15.64 12.73 -3.41
C LEU A 86 -15.06 12.45 -2.01
N LEU A 87 -13.93 13.08 -1.68
CA LEU A 87 -13.30 12.97 -0.37
C LEU A 87 -14.22 13.51 0.74
N LEU A 88 -14.88 14.66 0.52
CA LEU A 88 -15.83 15.24 1.46
C LEU A 88 -17.10 14.39 1.57
N SER A 89 -17.63 13.92 0.44
CA SER A 89 -18.87 13.13 0.35
C SER A 89 -18.74 11.78 1.07
N PHE A 90 -17.65 11.05 0.82
CA PHE A 90 -17.43 9.74 1.46
C PHE A 90 -16.65 9.82 2.77
N GLY A 91 -15.97 10.94 3.03
CA GLY A 91 -15.15 11.18 4.22
C GLY A 91 -13.93 10.27 4.37
N ARG A 92 -13.58 9.53 3.31
CA ARG A 92 -12.46 8.60 3.28
C ARG A 92 -11.78 8.59 1.93
N ILE A 93 -10.46 8.70 1.98
CA ILE A 93 -9.61 8.69 0.79
C ILE A 93 -9.69 7.36 0.04
N GLU A 94 -9.86 6.22 0.72
CA GLU A 94 -9.99 4.93 0.05
C GLU A 94 -11.26 4.85 -0.81
N LEU A 95 -12.39 5.35 -0.29
CA LEU A 95 -13.65 5.37 -1.03
C LEU A 95 -13.59 6.37 -2.18
N ALA A 96 -13.01 7.56 -1.93
CA ALA A 96 -12.80 8.57 -2.96
C ALA A 96 -11.93 8.03 -4.11
N LEU A 97 -10.83 7.34 -3.81
CA LEU A 97 -9.96 6.71 -4.82
C LEU A 97 -10.66 5.56 -5.57
N LEU A 98 -11.42 4.71 -4.86
CA LEU A 98 -12.15 3.61 -5.49
C LEU A 98 -13.23 4.09 -6.46
N THR A 99 -13.79 5.28 -6.25
CA THR A 99 -14.73 5.94 -7.18
C THR A 99 -14.00 6.74 -8.26
N PHE A 100 -12.92 7.45 -7.91
CA PHE A 100 -12.19 8.33 -8.82
C PHE A 100 -11.33 7.57 -9.85
N ILE A 101 -10.64 6.50 -9.46
CA ILE A 101 -9.71 5.78 -10.35
C ILE A 101 -10.45 5.16 -11.55
N PRO A 102 -11.58 4.43 -11.38
CA PRO A 102 -12.34 3.91 -12.52
C PRO A 102 -12.82 5.02 -13.45
N MET A 103 -13.32 6.12 -12.90
CA MET A 103 -13.70 7.30 -13.68
C MET A 103 -12.51 7.85 -14.48
N ALA A 104 -11.32 8.01 -13.89
CA ALA A 104 -10.14 8.46 -14.61
C ALA A 104 -9.68 7.47 -15.70
N ILE A 105 -9.84 6.16 -15.48
CA ILE A 105 -9.54 5.14 -16.50
C ILE A 105 -10.51 5.25 -17.68
N SER A 106 -11.78 5.61 -17.42
CA SER A 106 -12.77 5.80 -18.50
C SER A 106 -12.39 6.95 -19.43
N TRP A 107 -11.67 7.95 -18.93
CA TRP A 107 -11.12 9.02 -19.75
C TRP A 107 -10.03 8.51 -20.69
N ILE A 108 -9.05 7.77 -20.15
CA ILE A 108 -7.98 7.16 -20.95
C ILE A 108 -8.60 6.27 -22.04
N TRP A 109 -9.66 5.55 -21.69
CA TRP A 109 -10.36 4.69 -22.63
C TRP A 109 -11.09 5.49 -23.72
N THR A 110 -11.76 6.58 -23.36
CA THR A 110 -12.41 7.50 -24.32
C THR A 110 -11.40 8.06 -25.31
N LEU A 111 -10.26 8.57 -24.83
CA LEU A 111 -9.18 9.09 -25.68
C LEU A 111 -8.57 7.99 -26.56
N GLY A 112 -8.39 6.78 -26.01
CA GLY A 112 -7.91 5.63 -26.77
C GLY A 112 -8.85 5.26 -27.92
N ILE A 113 -10.16 5.24 -27.67
CA ILE A 113 -11.17 4.99 -28.71
C ILE A 113 -11.17 6.09 -29.76
N MET A 114 -11.04 7.37 -29.37
CA MET A 114 -10.89 8.47 -30.33
C MET A 114 -9.70 8.28 -31.25
N GLY A 115 -8.54 7.90 -30.69
CA GLY A 115 -7.33 7.63 -31.46
C GLY A 115 -7.52 6.49 -32.47
N ILE A 116 -8.19 5.40 -32.06
CA ILE A 116 -8.52 4.27 -32.94
C ILE A 116 -9.47 4.69 -34.08
N LEU A 117 -10.45 5.54 -33.77
CA LEU A 117 -11.43 6.02 -34.75
C LEU A 117 -10.92 7.18 -35.62
N GLY A 118 -9.67 7.64 -35.41
CA GLY A 118 -9.09 8.77 -36.14
C GLY A 118 -9.79 10.11 -35.88
N ILE A 119 -10.47 10.26 -34.74
CA ILE A 119 -11.20 11.50 -34.40
C ILE A 119 -10.18 12.56 -33.99
N GLN A 120 -10.15 13.67 -34.73
CA GLN A 120 -9.23 14.78 -34.43
C GLN A 120 -9.57 15.40 -33.07
N PHE A 121 -8.54 15.62 -32.26
CA PHE A 121 -8.70 16.26 -30.95
C PHE A 121 -8.74 17.79 -31.13
N THR A 122 -9.93 18.37 -31.03
CA THR A 122 -10.19 19.80 -31.23
C THR A 122 -10.39 20.54 -29.90
N ILE A 123 -10.36 21.87 -29.93
CA ILE A 123 -10.65 22.75 -28.78
C ILE A 123 -12.06 22.50 -28.22
N PHE A 124 -12.99 22.15 -29.10
CA PHE A 124 -14.34 21.77 -28.74
C PHE A 124 -14.41 20.45 -27.98
N ASN A 125 -13.58 19.48 -28.37
CA ASN A 125 -13.46 18.18 -27.71
C ASN A 125 -12.88 18.31 -26.30
N ILE A 126 -11.99 19.27 -26.10
CA ILE A 126 -11.47 19.66 -24.78
C ILE A 126 -12.62 20.05 -23.84
N ILE A 127 -13.46 21.01 -24.23
CA ILE A 127 -14.56 21.54 -23.39
C ILE A 127 -15.55 20.42 -23.05
N ILE A 128 -15.95 19.66 -24.05
CA ILE A 128 -16.89 18.55 -23.90
C ILE A 128 -16.32 17.43 -23.03
N SER A 129 -15.03 17.13 -23.13
CA SER A 129 -14.38 16.13 -22.29
C SER A 129 -14.55 16.46 -20.81
N THR A 130 -14.32 17.71 -20.40
CA THR A 130 -14.54 18.17 -19.02
C THR A 130 -16.00 18.00 -18.57
N PHE A 131 -16.96 18.27 -19.45
CA PHE A 131 -18.39 18.10 -19.16
C PHE A 131 -18.78 16.63 -18.96
N ILE A 132 -18.27 15.71 -19.80
CA ILE A 132 -18.49 14.26 -19.67
C ILE A 132 -18.00 13.77 -18.31
N PHE A 133 -16.86 14.26 -17.81
CA PHE A 133 -16.37 13.86 -16.49
C PHE A 133 -17.26 14.38 -15.37
N GLY A 134 -17.72 15.63 -15.47
CA GLY A 134 -18.73 16.18 -14.56
C GLY A 134 -19.93 15.25 -14.39
N LEU A 135 -20.51 14.79 -15.50
CA LEU A 135 -21.63 13.86 -15.51
C LEU A 135 -21.24 12.45 -15.06
N GLY A 136 -20.06 11.98 -15.46
CA GLY A 136 -19.62 10.61 -15.21
C GLY A 136 -19.34 10.31 -13.73
N ILE A 137 -19.04 11.34 -12.94
CA ILE A 137 -18.87 11.23 -11.49
C ILE A 137 -20.16 10.77 -10.84
N ASP A 138 -21.31 11.27 -11.28
CA ASP A 138 -22.60 10.91 -10.69
C ASP A 138 -22.84 9.41 -10.79
N TYR A 139 -22.58 8.82 -11.96
CA TYR A 139 -22.70 7.38 -12.18
C TYR A 139 -21.82 6.60 -11.20
N SER A 140 -20.58 7.04 -11.01
CA SER A 140 -19.64 6.40 -10.08
C SER A 140 -20.10 6.57 -8.62
N ILE A 141 -20.61 7.75 -8.24
CA ILE A 141 -21.18 8.01 -6.91
C ILE A 141 -22.37 7.08 -6.61
N PHE A 142 -23.31 6.94 -7.55
CA PHE A 142 -24.49 6.09 -7.37
C PHE A 142 -24.12 4.60 -7.26
N ILE A 143 -23.16 4.13 -8.06
CA ILE A 143 -22.61 2.77 -7.93
C ILE A 143 -21.97 2.57 -6.56
N MET A 144 -21.09 3.48 -6.12
CA MET A 144 -20.46 3.40 -4.81
C MET A 144 -21.48 3.40 -3.67
N ARG A 145 -22.56 4.20 -3.77
CA ARG A 145 -23.66 4.19 -2.78
C ARG A 145 -24.35 2.84 -2.71
N GLY A 146 -24.67 2.22 -3.85
CA GLY A 146 -25.23 0.86 -3.90
C GLY A 146 -24.30 -0.20 -3.29
N LEU A 147 -23.00 -0.12 -3.58
CA LEU A 147 -21.98 -1.01 -3.01
C LEU A 147 -21.84 -0.83 -1.48
N LEU A 148 -21.87 0.42 -1.02
CA LEU A 148 -21.83 0.74 0.41
C LEU A 148 -23.09 0.28 1.14
N GLN A 149 -24.25 0.24 0.47
CA GLN A 149 -25.50 -0.24 1.08
C GLN A 149 -25.45 -1.74 1.38
N ASP A 150 -24.89 -2.55 0.47
CA ASP A 150 -24.56 -3.97 0.73
C ASP A 150 -23.53 -4.09 1.87
N TYR A 151 -22.47 -3.27 1.83
CA TYR A 151 -21.45 -3.32 2.87
C TYR A 151 -21.98 -2.93 4.27
N LYS A 152 -22.82 -1.90 4.38
CA LYS A 152 -23.30 -1.36 5.66
C LYS A 152 -24.42 -2.21 6.26
N TYR A 153 -25.43 -2.52 5.45
CA TYR A 153 -26.70 -3.07 5.89
C TYR A 153 -26.98 -4.47 5.34
N GLY A 154 -26.14 -4.98 4.42
CA GLY A 154 -26.40 -6.26 3.74
C GLY A 154 -27.53 -6.20 2.70
N ILE A 155 -27.97 -4.99 2.34
CA ILE A 155 -29.05 -4.77 1.38
C ILE A 155 -28.45 -4.76 -0.03
N LYS A 156 -28.83 -5.73 -0.86
CA LYS A 156 -28.35 -5.87 -2.24
C LYS A 156 -29.28 -5.15 -3.22
N ASN A 157 -29.10 -3.84 -3.36
CA ASN A 157 -29.89 -3.01 -4.28
C ASN A 157 -29.06 -2.35 -5.40
N LEU A 158 -27.85 -2.86 -5.66
CA LEU A 158 -26.97 -2.34 -6.71
C LEU A 158 -27.64 -2.33 -8.09
N ASP A 159 -28.49 -3.32 -8.37
CA ASP A 159 -29.17 -3.41 -9.66
C ASP A 159 -30.16 -2.27 -9.87
N SER A 160 -30.85 -1.81 -8.82
CA SER A 160 -31.72 -0.62 -8.91
C SER A 160 -30.93 0.64 -9.28
N TYR A 161 -29.77 0.85 -8.67
CA TYR A 161 -28.88 1.95 -9.03
C TYR A 161 -28.39 1.84 -10.48
N LYS A 162 -28.04 0.64 -10.94
CA LYS A 162 -27.68 0.39 -12.34
C LYS A 162 -28.83 0.67 -13.29
N THR A 163 -30.06 0.35 -12.95
CA THR A 163 -31.20 0.68 -13.83
C THR A 163 -31.40 2.19 -13.93
N SER A 164 -31.30 2.92 -12.81
CA SER A 164 -31.41 4.39 -12.80
C SER A 164 -30.30 5.07 -13.60
N ILE A 165 -29.04 4.63 -13.43
CA ILE A 165 -27.90 5.16 -14.18
C ILE A 165 -28.05 4.86 -15.67
N PHE A 166 -28.48 3.65 -16.03
CA PHE A 166 -28.65 3.26 -17.43
C PHE A 166 -29.70 4.13 -18.13
N LEU A 167 -30.85 4.37 -17.47
CA LEU A 167 -31.90 5.23 -18.00
C LEU A 167 -31.42 6.68 -18.15
N SER A 168 -30.73 7.22 -17.15
CA SER A 168 -30.11 8.56 -17.22
C SER A 168 -29.09 8.66 -18.36
N GLY A 169 -28.24 7.64 -18.51
CA GLY A 169 -27.27 7.52 -19.58
C GLY A 169 -27.92 7.57 -20.97
N ILE A 170 -29.00 6.80 -21.18
CA ILE A 170 -29.76 6.82 -22.43
C ILE A 170 -30.31 8.22 -22.71
N THR A 171 -30.94 8.87 -21.72
CA THR A 171 -31.51 10.22 -21.94
C THR A 171 -30.44 11.24 -22.34
N THR A 172 -29.24 11.13 -21.75
CA THR A 172 -28.10 12.01 -22.04
C THR A 172 -27.52 11.73 -23.42
N ILE A 173 -27.30 10.45 -23.75
CA ILE A 173 -26.83 10.00 -25.07
C ILE A 173 -27.79 10.44 -26.16
N THR A 174 -29.10 10.29 -25.95
CA THR A 174 -30.12 10.73 -26.92
C THR A 174 -30.10 12.24 -27.08
N GLY A 175 -30.08 13.00 -25.97
CA GLY A 175 -30.07 14.46 -26.01
C GLY A 175 -28.85 15.04 -26.75
N ILE A 176 -27.65 14.57 -26.40
CA ILE A 176 -26.41 15.02 -27.06
C ILE A 176 -26.30 14.40 -28.47
N GLY A 177 -26.82 13.19 -28.68
CA GLY A 177 -26.76 12.47 -29.94
C GLY A 177 -27.48 13.16 -31.09
N VAL A 178 -28.48 14.03 -30.81
CA VAL A 178 -29.12 14.87 -31.83
C VAL A 178 -28.09 15.75 -32.56
N LEU A 179 -26.99 16.16 -31.90
CA LEU A 179 -25.93 16.96 -32.50
C LEU A 179 -25.14 16.21 -33.60
N ILE A 180 -25.29 14.88 -33.74
CA ILE A 180 -24.70 14.14 -34.86
C ILE A 180 -25.26 14.65 -36.21
N PHE A 181 -26.52 15.09 -36.23
CA PHE A 181 -27.18 15.62 -37.42
C PHE A 181 -26.80 17.07 -37.73
N ALA A 182 -26.02 17.71 -36.86
CA ALA A 182 -25.52 19.05 -37.13
C ALA A 182 -24.57 19.04 -38.33
N GLN A 183 -24.74 20.01 -39.23
CA GLN A 183 -23.87 20.17 -40.40
C GLN A 183 -22.45 20.63 -40.02
N HIS A 184 -22.31 21.32 -38.88
CA HIS A 184 -21.03 21.84 -38.43
C HIS A 184 -20.12 20.71 -37.91
N PRO A 185 -18.92 20.49 -38.49
CA PRO A 185 -18.05 19.37 -38.13
C PRO A 185 -17.68 19.30 -36.65
N ALA A 186 -17.51 20.45 -35.99
CA ALA A 186 -17.21 20.47 -34.56
C ALA A 186 -18.35 19.90 -33.70
N LEU A 187 -19.61 20.23 -34.02
CA LEU A 187 -20.77 19.74 -33.25
C LEU A 187 -20.94 18.24 -33.42
N LYS A 188 -20.71 17.72 -34.63
CA LYS A 188 -20.70 16.29 -34.90
C LYS A 188 -19.59 15.56 -34.13
N SER A 189 -18.39 16.14 -34.09
CA SER A 189 -17.25 15.59 -33.32
C SER A 189 -17.54 15.57 -31.82
N MET A 190 -18.10 16.66 -31.27
CA MET A 190 -18.53 16.74 -29.88
C MET A 190 -19.58 15.67 -29.52
N ALA A 191 -20.54 15.44 -30.41
CA ALA A 191 -21.60 14.46 -30.19
C ALA A 191 -21.05 13.04 -30.10
N ILE A 192 -20.22 12.65 -31.07
CA ILE A 192 -19.57 11.34 -31.11
C ILE A 192 -18.70 11.13 -29.87
N LEU A 193 -17.90 12.15 -29.49
CA LEU A 193 -17.08 12.10 -28.29
C LEU A 193 -17.91 11.89 -27.02
N SER A 194 -19.01 12.63 -26.89
CA SER A 194 -19.89 12.53 -25.72
C SER A 194 -20.52 11.15 -25.59
N ILE A 195 -20.97 10.56 -26.69
CA ILE A 195 -21.54 9.21 -26.69
C ILE A 195 -20.49 8.18 -26.27
N ILE A 196 -19.30 8.21 -26.87
CA ILE A 196 -18.20 7.31 -26.52
C ILE A 196 -17.82 7.49 -25.05
N GLY A 197 -17.72 8.73 -24.58
CA GLY A 197 -17.35 9.06 -23.22
C GLY A 197 -18.36 8.56 -22.20
N ILE A 198 -19.64 8.88 -22.38
CA ILE A 198 -20.73 8.43 -21.48
C ILE A 198 -20.82 6.91 -21.45
N LEU A 199 -20.77 6.24 -22.61
CA LEU A 199 -20.76 4.77 -22.67
C LEU A 199 -19.54 4.19 -21.94
N SER A 200 -18.35 4.77 -22.14
CA SER A 200 -17.13 4.33 -21.47
C SER A 200 -17.26 4.46 -19.95
N VAL A 201 -17.80 5.57 -19.44
CA VAL A 201 -18.03 5.77 -18.00
C VAL A 201 -19.02 4.74 -17.46
N ILE A 202 -20.16 4.52 -18.15
CA ILE A 202 -21.17 3.55 -17.71
C ILE A 202 -20.57 2.13 -17.65
N ILE A 203 -19.85 1.72 -18.69
CA ILE A 203 -19.23 0.39 -18.72
C ILE A 203 -18.22 0.22 -17.59
N ILE A 204 -17.32 1.19 -17.39
CA ILE A 204 -16.29 1.10 -16.35
C ILE A 204 -16.89 1.17 -14.95
N SER A 205 -17.85 2.06 -14.70
CA SER A 205 -18.55 2.13 -13.40
C SER A 205 -19.34 0.85 -13.11
N TYR A 206 -19.82 0.11 -14.12
CA TYR A 206 -20.58 -1.13 -13.89
C TYR A 206 -19.69 -2.35 -13.65
N THR A 207 -18.44 -2.28 -14.08
CA THR A 207 -17.50 -3.40 -14.11
C THR A 207 -16.36 -3.19 -13.13
N LEU A 208 -15.46 -2.24 -13.42
CA LEU A 208 -14.22 -2.03 -12.71
C LEU A 208 -14.45 -1.52 -11.28
N GLU A 209 -15.32 -0.54 -11.07
CA GLU A 209 -15.58 0.02 -9.74
C GLU A 209 -16.12 -1.05 -8.76
N PRO A 210 -17.18 -1.82 -9.08
CA PRO A 210 -17.62 -2.96 -8.28
C PRO A 210 -16.55 -4.03 -8.08
N ALA A 211 -15.72 -4.30 -9.09
CA ALA A 211 -14.64 -5.29 -8.99
C ALA A 211 -13.59 -4.87 -7.94
N LEU A 212 -13.12 -3.62 -8.01
CA LEU A 212 -12.16 -3.07 -7.05
C LEU A 212 -12.76 -3.01 -5.64
N PHE A 213 -13.99 -2.53 -5.48
CA PHE A 213 -14.67 -2.49 -4.18
C PHE A 213 -14.84 -3.90 -3.58
N LYS A 214 -15.25 -4.88 -4.40
CA LYS A 214 -15.37 -6.27 -3.94
C LYS A 214 -14.02 -6.85 -3.52
N LEU A 215 -12.98 -6.63 -4.29
CA LEU A 215 -11.63 -7.13 -4.02
C LEU A 215 -11.06 -6.57 -2.71
N PHE A 216 -11.10 -5.24 -2.55
CA PHE A 216 -10.43 -4.57 -1.43
C PHE A 216 -11.26 -4.50 -0.14
N ILE A 217 -12.60 -4.54 -0.24
CA ILE A 217 -13.50 -4.28 0.89
C ILE A 217 -14.47 -5.45 1.12
N LEU A 218 -15.40 -5.72 0.19
CA LEU A 218 -16.55 -6.60 0.45
C LEU A 218 -16.15 -8.08 0.67
N ASN A 219 -15.31 -8.64 -0.20
CA ASN A 219 -14.92 -10.05 -0.12
C ASN A 219 -14.09 -10.34 1.13
N ARG A 220 -13.37 -9.33 1.65
CA ARG A 220 -12.60 -9.45 2.90
C ARG A 220 -13.53 -9.53 4.10
N LYS A 221 -14.55 -8.66 4.16
CA LYS A 221 -15.60 -8.72 5.20
C LYS A 221 -16.30 -10.09 5.20
N LYS A 222 -16.67 -10.62 4.02
CA LYS A 222 -17.29 -11.96 3.90
C LYS A 222 -16.40 -13.08 4.42
N LYS A 223 -15.07 -12.93 4.34
CA LYS A 223 -14.08 -13.87 4.88
C LYS A 223 -13.75 -13.62 6.36
N GLY A 224 -14.47 -12.74 7.06
CA GLY A 224 -14.17 -12.36 8.44
C GLY A 224 -12.86 -11.57 8.60
N LYS A 225 -12.30 -11.07 7.50
CA LYS A 225 -11.05 -10.31 7.50
C LYS A 225 -11.32 -8.82 7.52
N VAL A 226 -10.40 -8.08 8.13
CA VAL A 226 -10.40 -6.62 8.12
C VAL A 226 -10.29 -6.13 6.67
N ALA A 227 -11.12 -5.16 6.29
CA ALA A 227 -11.04 -4.51 4.97
C ALA A 227 -9.73 -3.71 4.86
N TYR A 228 -9.14 -3.64 3.67
CA TYR A 228 -7.89 -2.88 3.49
C TYR A 228 -8.13 -1.40 3.80
N SER A 229 -7.25 -0.77 4.55
CA SER A 229 -7.15 0.69 4.69
C SER A 229 -5.83 1.15 4.10
N ILE A 230 -5.75 2.40 3.61
CA ILE A 230 -4.50 2.93 3.04
C ILE A 230 -3.36 2.88 4.07
N HIS A 231 -3.67 3.23 5.32
CA HIS A 231 -2.66 3.23 6.38
C HIS A 231 -2.10 1.83 6.65
N GLU A 232 -2.95 0.80 6.68
CA GLU A 232 -2.50 -0.58 6.84
C GLU A 232 -1.77 -1.10 5.62
N ALA A 233 -2.26 -0.79 4.42
CA ALA A 233 -1.58 -1.14 3.18
C ALA A 233 -0.17 -0.55 3.13
N PHE A 234 -0.02 0.73 3.49
CA PHE A 234 1.27 1.40 3.58
C PHE A 234 2.20 0.78 4.62
N ASN A 235 1.72 0.57 5.86
CA ASN A 235 2.51 -0.07 6.92
C ASN A 235 2.94 -1.49 6.53
N SER A 236 2.06 -2.22 5.84
CA SER A 236 2.33 -3.57 5.36
C SER A 236 3.37 -3.56 4.25
N PHE A 237 3.22 -2.66 3.27
CA PHE A 237 4.18 -2.47 2.21
C PHE A 237 5.57 -2.14 2.78
N MET A 238 5.65 -1.17 3.70
CA MET A 238 6.91 -0.84 4.37
C MET A 238 7.51 -2.03 5.12
N ALA A 239 6.73 -2.76 5.92
CA ALA A 239 7.23 -3.92 6.66
C ALA A 239 7.74 -5.02 5.72
N TRP A 240 7.00 -5.35 4.65
CA TRP A 240 7.41 -6.35 3.68
C TRP A 240 8.62 -5.91 2.86
N SER A 241 8.66 -4.66 2.40
CA SER A 241 9.81 -4.10 1.67
C SER A 241 11.07 -4.15 2.52
N LEU A 242 11.00 -3.74 3.79
CA LEU A 242 12.14 -3.80 4.72
C LEU A 242 12.57 -5.25 5.01
N PHE A 243 11.61 -6.17 5.19
CA PHE A 243 11.91 -7.58 5.40
C PHE A 243 12.59 -8.22 4.17
N ILE A 244 12.04 -7.99 2.97
CA ILE A 244 12.58 -8.53 1.71
C ILE A 244 13.96 -7.93 1.44
N LEU A 245 14.11 -6.61 1.54
CA LEU A 245 15.39 -5.93 1.34
C LEU A 245 16.43 -6.43 2.36
N GLY A 246 16.08 -6.51 3.64
CA GLY A 246 16.96 -7.04 4.68
C GLY A 246 17.35 -8.49 4.41
N SER A 247 16.42 -9.33 3.96
CA SER A 247 16.70 -10.73 3.62
C SER A 247 17.65 -10.85 2.41
N ILE A 248 17.44 -10.04 1.37
CA ILE A 248 18.31 -10.00 0.18
C ILE A 248 19.71 -9.52 0.56
N VAL A 249 19.83 -8.41 1.30
CA VAL A 249 21.12 -7.86 1.74
C VAL A 249 21.90 -8.87 2.58
N ASN A 250 21.26 -9.49 3.58
CA ASN A 250 21.88 -10.55 4.37
C ASN A 250 22.31 -11.74 3.49
N THR A 251 21.48 -12.15 2.53
CA THR A 251 21.81 -13.27 1.63
C THR A 251 23.01 -12.93 0.75
N ILE A 252 23.09 -11.72 0.18
CA ILE A 252 24.23 -11.27 -0.62
C ILE A 252 25.50 -11.24 0.24
N ILE A 253 25.44 -10.66 1.44
CA ILE A 253 26.58 -10.64 2.36
C ILE A 253 27.00 -12.06 2.74
N GLY A 254 26.05 -12.96 3.01
CA GLY A 254 26.33 -14.36 3.31
C GLY A 254 27.02 -15.07 2.14
N ILE A 255 26.59 -14.84 0.90
CA ILE A 255 27.22 -15.39 -0.31
C ILE A 255 28.65 -14.87 -0.44
N ILE A 256 28.85 -13.56 -0.25
CA ILE A 256 30.19 -12.94 -0.28
C ILE A 256 31.11 -13.58 0.77
N LEU A 257 30.66 -13.67 2.01
CA LEU A 257 31.47 -14.23 3.11
C LEU A 257 31.78 -15.72 2.92
N PHE A 258 30.76 -16.54 2.64
CA PHE A 258 30.88 -18.00 2.72
C PHE A 258 31.11 -18.70 1.37
N LYS A 259 30.65 -18.14 0.24
CA LYS A 259 30.83 -18.74 -1.09
C LYS A 259 31.97 -18.10 -1.87
N ILE A 260 32.11 -16.78 -1.83
CA ILE A 260 33.16 -16.06 -2.57
C ILE A 260 34.47 -16.09 -1.80
N PHE A 261 34.51 -15.53 -0.58
CA PHE A 261 35.72 -15.50 0.24
C PHE A 261 35.96 -16.79 1.03
N GLN A 262 35.02 -17.73 1.01
CA GLN A 262 35.10 -19.03 1.68
C GLN A 262 35.53 -18.95 3.15
N LEU A 263 35.13 -17.88 3.83
CA LEU A 263 35.53 -17.60 5.19
C LEU A 263 34.91 -18.62 6.15
N LYS A 264 35.74 -19.25 6.99
CA LYS A 264 35.32 -20.24 7.97
C LYS A 264 35.68 -19.79 9.38
N GLY A 265 34.93 -20.26 10.37
CA GLY A 265 35.24 -20.06 11.79
C GLY A 265 34.14 -19.39 12.59
N LYS A 266 34.22 -19.59 13.91
CA LYS A 266 33.18 -19.21 14.88
C LYS A 266 32.91 -17.70 14.94
N ARG A 267 33.96 -16.87 14.77
CA ARG A 267 33.85 -15.40 14.80
C ARG A 267 33.04 -14.85 13.61
N ILE A 268 33.27 -15.40 12.42
CA ILE A 268 32.62 -14.94 11.18
C ILE A 268 31.15 -15.39 11.16
N LYS A 269 30.87 -16.60 11.68
CA LYS A 269 29.49 -17.05 11.91
C LYS A 269 28.75 -16.18 12.92
N LEU A 270 29.39 -15.82 14.03
CA LEU A 270 28.81 -14.90 15.01
C LEU A 270 28.53 -13.52 14.38
N PHE A 271 29.46 -12.98 13.59
CA PHE A 271 29.26 -11.73 12.86
C PHE A 271 28.05 -11.80 11.93
N TYR A 272 27.91 -12.88 11.15
CA TYR A 272 26.76 -13.07 10.27
C TYR A 272 25.44 -13.15 11.05
N ASN A 273 25.41 -13.87 12.17
CA ASN A 273 24.22 -13.94 13.01
C ASN A 273 23.92 -12.60 13.72
N GLN A 274 24.94 -11.80 14.03
CA GLN A 274 24.77 -10.43 14.51
C GLN A 274 24.15 -9.53 13.43
N LEU A 275 24.54 -9.68 12.16
CA LEU A 275 23.93 -8.96 11.05
C LEU A 275 22.43 -9.30 10.90
N ILE A 276 22.09 -10.59 10.98
CA ILE A 276 20.69 -11.04 10.99
C ILE A 276 19.94 -10.43 12.18
N ARG A 277 20.54 -10.44 13.38
CA ARG A 277 19.95 -9.79 14.56
C ARG A 277 19.75 -8.29 14.34
N TYR A 278 20.73 -7.56 13.81
CA TYR A 278 20.61 -6.11 13.62
C TYR A 278 19.55 -5.74 12.57
N THR A 279 19.48 -6.49 11.47
CA THR A 279 18.46 -6.28 10.44
C THR A 279 17.05 -6.60 10.94
N THR A 280 16.87 -7.72 11.65
CA THR A 280 15.57 -8.05 12.30
C THR A 280 15.21 -7.09 13.43
N LYS A 281 16.18 -6.63 14.22
CA LYS A 281 16.01 -5.58 15.23
C LYS A 281 15.64 -4.23 14.59
N GLY A 282 16.24 -3.87 13.48
CA GLY A 282 15.87 -2.70 12.68
C GLY A 282 14.41 -2.77 12.22
N LEU A 283 14.00 -3.90 11.61
CA LEU A 283 12.61 -4.13 11.23
C LEU A 283 11.67 -4.01 12.43
N TYR A 284 12.01 -4.64 13.56
CA TYR A 284 11.25 -4.58 14.80
C TYR A 284 11.00 -3.12 15.27
N TYR A 285 12.02 -2.25 15.24
CA TYR A 285 11.88 -0.85 15.65
C TYR A 285 11.14 0.01 14.62
N LEU A 286 11.40 -0.20 13.33
CA LEU A 286 10.78 0.56 12.23
C LEU A 286 9.28 0.25 12.05
N MET A 287 8.78 -0.86 12.59
CA MET A 287 7.34 -1.17 12.60
C MET A 287 6.59 -0.32 13.65
N PHE A 288 6.52 1.00 13.46
CA PHE A 288 5.94 1.96 14.41
C PHE A 288 4.44 1.74 14.71
N ASN A 289 3.74 1.05 13.82
CA ASN A 289 2.35 0.66 13.97
C ASN A 289 2.12 -0.38 15.08
N ILE A 290 3.16 -1.05 15.58
CA ILE A 290 3.05 -2.03 16.67
C ILE A 290 3.58 -1.45 17.97
N LYS A 291 2.74 -1.43 19.02
CA LYS A 291 3.19 -1.09 20.38
C LYS A 291 3.79 -2.33 21.02
N LYS A 292 5.04 -2.26 21.48
CA LYS A 292 5.75 -3.40 22.04
C LYS A 292 5.83 -3.32 23.57
N ARG A 293 5.66 -4.45 24.25
CA ARG A 293 5.83 -4.61 25.70
C ARG A 293 6.70 -5.84 25.96
N TYR A 294 7.70 -5.71 26.82
CA TYR A 294 8.51 -6.83 27.30
C TYR A 294 8.28 -7.01 28.80
N ILE A 295 8.08 -8.25 29.21
CA ILE A 295 7.94 -8.65 30.61
C ILE A 295 9.05 -9.67 30.86
N ASN A 296 10.15 -9.23 31.48
CA ASN A 296 11.32 -10.05 31.77
C ASN A 296 11.66 -9.98 33.27
N PRO A 297 10.89 -10.67 34.14
CA PRO A 297 11.00 -10.52 35.59
C PRO A 297 12.39 -10.94 36.11
N ASN A 298 12.96 -12.02 35.56
CA ASN A 298 14.25 -12.57 35.98
C ASN A 298 15.46 -11.96 35.26
N LYS A 299 15.25 -10.91 34.45
CA LYS A 299 16.32 -10.25 33.66
C LYS A 299 17.13 -11.25 32.82
N GLU A 300 16.42 -12.19 32.18
CA GLU A 300 17.00 -13.16 31.26
C GLU A 300 17.87 -12.47 30.19
N ASP A 301 19.11 -12.94 30.01
CA ASP A 301 20.11 -12.32 29.14
C ASP A 301 20.64 -13.25 28.03
N PHE A 302 20.13 -14.48 27.96
CA PHE A 302 20.48 -15.51 26.99
C PHE A 302 21.96 -15.95 27.00
N LYS A 303 22.76 -15.58 28.01
CA LYS A 303 24.16 -16.02 28.09
C LYS A 303 24.29 -17.51 28.36
N LYS A 304 23.40 -18.07 29.19
CA LYS A 304 23.29 -19.52 29.43
C LYS A 304 22.48 -20.15 28.29
N PRO A 305 23.06 -21.06 27.49
CA PRO A 305 22.34 -21.76 26.43
C PRO A 305 21.12 -22.51 26.98
N SER A 306 20.05 -22.55 26.17
CA SER A 306 18.82 -23.26 26.50
C SER A 306 18.05 -23.65 25.24
N VAL A 307 17.11 -24.56 25.42
CA VAL A 307 16.03 -24.75 24.44
C VAL A 307 14.95 -23.70 24.71
N ILE A 308 14.84 -22.72 23.82
CA ILE A 308 13.85 -21.65 23.88
C ILE A 308 12.57 -22.16 23.23
N ILE A 309 11.49 -22.27 24.00
CA ILE A 309 10.17 -22.66 23.48
C ILE A 309 9.28 -21.43 23.35
N CYS A 310 8.69 -21.24 22.16
CA CYS A 310 7.78 -20.13 21.88
C CYS A 310 6.48 -20.64 21.25
N ASN A 311 5.35 -19.96 21.52
CA ASN A 311 4.15 -20.16 20.72
C ASN A 311 4.31 -19.53 19.34
N HIS A 312 3.56 -20.03 18.35
CA HIS A 312 3.70 -19.59 16.96
C HIS A 312 2.36 -19.12 16.39
N GLN A 313 2.17 -17.82 16.24
CA GLN A 313 0.95 -17.21 15.71
C GLN A 313 1.16 -16.56 14.34
N SER A 314 2.36 -16.03 14.07
CA SER A 314 2.62 -15.22 12.88
C SER A 314 4.08 -15.28 12.42
N HIS A 315 4.37 -14.70 11.26
CA HIS A 315 5.76 -14.53 10.82
C HIS A 315 6.55 -13.55 11.70
N LEU A 316 5.88 -12.66 12.44
CA LEU A 316 6.56 -11.71 13.33
C LEU A 316 7.22 -12.39 14.52
N ASP A 317 6.75 -13.58 14.93
CA ASP A 317 7.34 -14.30 16.05
C ASP A 317 8.84 -14.52 15.82
N LEU A 318 9.19 -14.85 14.58
CA LEU A 318 10.58 -15.02 14.15
C LEU A 318 11.38 -13.73 14.26
N ILE A 319 10.82 -12.61 13.81
CA ILE A 319 11.47 -11.29 13.87
C ILE A 319 11.72 -10.89 15.33
N TYR A 320 10.74 -11.11 16.20
CA TYR A 320 10.87 -10.82 17.63
C TYR A 320 11.99 -11.67 18.24
N ASN A 321 11.96 -12.99 18.06
CA ASN A 321 12.96 -13.88 18.65
C ASN A 321 14.38 -13.61 18.11
N LEU A 322 14.56 -13.42 16.79
CA LEU A 322 15.87 -13.11 16.19
C LEU A 322 16.41 -11.72 16.58
N SER A 323 15.54 -10.76 16.89
CA SER A 323 15.97 -9.43 17.33
C SER A 323 16.59 -9.42 18.74
N MET A 324 16.26 -10.40 19.58
CA MET A 324 16.66 -10.44 20.99
C MET A 324 18.16 -10.74 21.13
N TYR A 325 18.63 -11.83 20.53
CA TYR A 325 20.00 -12.32 20.73
C TYR A 325 20.59 -12.95 19.46
N SER A 326 21.91 -12.82 19.29
CA SER A 326 22.60 -13.25 18.05
C SER A 326 23.05 -14.70 18.09
N LYS A 327 22.99 -15.37 19.25
CA LYS A 327 23.33 -16.79 19.36
C LYS A 327 22.07 -17.64 19.52
N ILE A 328 21.18 -17.55 18.53
CA ILE A 328 19.96 -18.35 18.46
C ILE A 328 19.99 -19.15 17.15
N ILE A 329 19.79 -20.45 17.24
CA ILE A 329 19.61 -21.36 16.10
C ILE A 329 18.15 -21.76 16.04
N ILE A 330 17.62 -21.90 14.84
CA ILE A 330 16.21 -22.19 14.63
C ILE A 330 16.07 -23.55 13.97
N LEU A 331 15.15 -24.35 14.49
CA LEU A 331 14.70 -25.56 13.81
C LEU A 331 13.54 -25.21 12.87
N THR A 332 13.68 -25.54 11.60
CA THR A 332 12.81 -25.07 10.51
C THR A 332 12.21 -26.22 9.72
N ASN A 333 11.19 -25.93 8.90
CA ASN A 333 10.64 -26.87 7.95
C ASN A 333 11.33 -26.72 6.57
N ASP A 334 11.27 -27.76 5.74
CA ASP A 334 11.95 -27.78 4.42
C ASP A 334 11.52 -26.64 3.49
N TRP A 335 10.25 -26.26 3.52
CA TRP A 335 9.76 -25.15 2.68
C TRP A 335 10.42 -23.81 3.06
N VAL A 336 10.84 -23.64 4.33
CA VAL A 336 11.57 -22.44 4.79
C VAL A 336 12.99 -22.45 4.23
N GLN A 337 13.65 -23.61 4.27
CA GLN A 337 14.99 -23.82 3.70
C GLN A 337 15.03 -23.56 2.19
N ASN A 338 13.95 -23.90 1.49
CA ASN A 338 13.83 -23.78 0.04
C ASN A 338 13.18 -22.45 -0.44
N SER A 339 12.92 -21.51 0.47
CA SER A 339 12.33 -20.21 0.12
C SER A 339 13.26 -19.41 -0.79
N LYS A 340 12.73 -18.87 -1.89
CA LYS A 340 13.49 -18.00 -2.82
C LYS A 340 13.95 -16.68 -2.19
N ILE A 341 13.27 -16.21 -1.15
CA ILE A 341 13.53 -14.90 -0.53
C ILE A 341 14.60 -15.00 0.56
N TYR A 342 14.54 -16.04 1.39
CA TYR A 342 15.37 -16.15 2.61
C TYR A 342 15.97 -17.54 2.83
N GLY A 343 15.75 -18.52 1.95
CA GLY A 343 16.27 -19.88 2.09
C GLY A 343 17.80 -19.91 2.14
N GLY A 344 18.46 -19.15 1.25
CA GLY A 344 19.92 -18.99 1.28
C GLY A 344 20.43 -18.40 2.61
N LEU A 345 19.74 -17.39 3.14
CA LEU A 345 20.05 -16.81 4.45
C LEU A 345 19.95 -17.87 5.56
N VAL A 346 18.84 -18.62 5.60
CA VAL A 346 18.54 -19.65 6.60
C VAL A 346 19.61 -20.75 6.58
N GLN A 347 19.99 -21.24 5.40
CA GLN A 347 21.04 -22.25 5.24
C GLN A 347 22.41 -21.73 5.71
N MET A 348 22.79 -20.51 5.33
CA MET A 348 24.08 -19.91 5.71
C MET A 348 24.17 -19.56 7.20
N ALA A 349 23.03 -19.26 7.83
CA ALA A 349 22.89 -19.04 9.27
C ALA A 349 22.97 -20.33 10.09
N GLU A 350 23.06 -21.49 9.43
CA GLU A 350 23.09 -22.82 10.05
C GLU A 350 21.84 -23.10 10.89
N PHE A 351 20.68 -22.69 10.36
CA PHE A 351 19.39 -23.14 10.86
C PHE A 351 19.07 -24.51 10.26
N PHE A 352 18.66 -25.45 11.09
CA PHE A 352 18.58 -26.86 10.70
C PHE A 352 17.12 -27.26 10.35
N PRO A 353 16.91 -28.09 9.32
CA PRO A 353 15.60 -28.65 9.04
C PRO A 353 15.26 -29.77 10.05
N VAL A 354 14.00 -29.81 10.49
CA VAL A 354 13.51 -30.87 11.39
C VAL A 354 13.29 -32.21 10.65
N SER A 355 13.14 -32.17 9.32
CA SER A 355 12.89 -33.33 8.46
C SER A 355 14.03 -34.35 8.43
N GLU A 356 15.27 -33.91 8.66
CA GLU A 356 16.47 -34.78 8.74
C GLU A 356 16.43 -35.72 9.97
N GLY A 357 15.48 -35.51 10.89
CA GLY A 357 15.35 -36.25 12.14
C GLY A 357 16.21 -35.66 13.26
N TYR A 358 15.71 -35.73 14.50
CA TYR A 358 16.37 -35.11 15.66
C TYR A 358 17.74 -35.74 15.98
N GLU A 359 17.94 -37.03 15.68
CA GLU A 359 19.19 -37.74 15.95
C GLU A 359 20.33 -37.30 15.04
N SER A 360 20.05 -37.01 13.76
CA SER A 360 21.08 -36.61 12.79
C SER A 360 21.58 -35.18 13.02
N ILE A 361 20.72 -34.29 13.54
CA ILE A 361 21.06 -32.91 13.84
C ILE A 361 21.67 -32.73 15.24
N LEU A 362 21.48 -33.69 16.15
CA LEU A 362 21.91 -33.58 17.56
C LEU A 362 23.40 -33.27 17.72
N PRO A 363 24.34 -33.95 17.02
CA PRO A 363 25.77 -33.64 17.14
C PRO A 363 26.11 -32.21 16.68
N LYS A 364 25.43 -31.73 15.62
CA LYS A 364 25.60 -30.35 15.13
C LYS A 364 25.06 -29.34 16.14
N LEU A 365 23.93 -29.64 16.77
CA LEU A 365 23.35 -28.80 17.82
C LEU A 365 24.22 -28.76 19.07
N GLU A 366 24.77 -29.89 19.51
CA GLU A 366 25.71 -29.97 20.63
C GLU A 366 26.94 -29.09 20.39
N GLU A 367 27.55 -29.15 19.20
CA GLU A 367 28.68 -28.30 18.83
C GLU A 367 28.35 -26.81 18.96
N LYS A 368 27.14 -26.41 18.56
CA LYS A 368 26.68 -25.02 18.63
C LYS A 368 26.33 -24.59 20.03
N VAL A 369 25.71 -25.45 20.81
CA VAL A 369 25.42 -25.22 22.22
C VAL A 369 26.72 -24.99 23.00
N ASN A 370 27.75 -25.78 22.74
CA ASN A 370 29.09 -25.59 23.29
C ASN A 370 29.75 -24.25 22.87
N GLN A 371 29.28 -23.63 21.78
CA GLN A 371 29.68 -22.28 21.35
C GLN A 371 28.82 -21.16 21.98
N GLY A 372 27.88 -21.53 22.84
CA GLY A 372 26.98 -20.64 23.55
C GLY A 372 25.69 -20.30 22.78
N TYR A 373 25.26 -21.15 21.84
CA TYR A 373 24.01 -20.95 21.11
C TYR A 373 22.82 -21.62 21.81
N SER A 374 21.71 -20.89 21.87
CA SER A 374 20.42 -21.42 22.27
C SER A 374 19.64 -21.93 21.05
N ILE A 375 18.74 -22.88 21.28
CA ILE A 375 17.95 -23.52 20.23
C ILE A 375 16.51 -23.03 20.35
N LEU A 376 16.04 -22.27 19.37
CA LEU A 376 14.65 -21.80 19.30
C LEU A 376 13.79 -22.81 18.55
N VAL A 377 12.67 -23.15 19.18
CA VAL A 377 11.68 -24.08 18.65
C VAL A 377 10.26 -23.59 18.91
N TYR A 378 9.38 -23.95 17.97
CA TYR A 378 7.95 -23.70 18.07
C TYR A 378 7.24 -25.05 18.22
N PRO A 379 7.06 -25.56 19.45
CA PRO A 379 6.62 -26.93 19.69
C PRO A 379 5.20 -27.24 19.21
N GLU A 380 4.42 -26.26 18.76
CA GLU A 380 3.13 -26.45 18.08
C GLU A 380 3.27 -26.98 16.63
N GLY A 381 4.47 -26.93 16.05
CA GLY A 381 4.81 -27.35 14.67
C GLY A 381 4.21 -26.48 13.55
N THR A 382 3.08 -25.82 13.81
CA THR A 382 2.38 -24.97 12.84
C THR A 382 1.80 -23.73 13.52
N ARG A 383 1.67 -22.63 12.77
CA ARG A 383 1.06 -21.40 13.27
C ARG A 383 -0.39 -21.61 13.75
N SER A 384 -0.74 -21.14 14.94
CA SER A 384 -2.09 -21.19 15.49
C SER A 384 -3.03 -20.25 14.72
N VAL A 385 -4.21 -20.74 14.29
CA VAL A 385 -5.17 -19.97 13.47
C VAL A 385 -6.10 -19.10 14.34
N ASN A 386 -6.59 -19.67 15.46
CA ASN A 386 -7.67 -19.08 16.27
C ASN A 386 -7.17 -18.58 17.65
N TYR A 387 -5.90 -18.18 17.74
CA TYR A 387 -5.26 -17.77 19.00
C TYR A 387 -5.30 -18.83 20.12
N LYS A 388 -5.72 -20.06 19.80
CA LYS A 388 -5.70 -21.24 20.67
C LYS A 388 -4.45 -22.05 20.35
N MET A 389 -3.60 -22.23 21.36
CA MET A 389 -2.38 -23.00 21.19
C MET A 389 -2.66 -24.49 21.10
N LYS A 390 -1.90 -25.18 20.26
CA LYS A 390 -1.98 -26.63 20.07
C LYS A 390 -1.23 -27.39 21.17
N ARG A 391 -1.32 -28.71 21.12
CA ARG A 391 -0.46 -29.60 21.91
C ARG A 391 0.98 -29.50 21.40
N PHE A 392 1.92 -29.60 22.32
CA PHE A 392 3.34 -29.59 21.99
C PHE A 392 3.81 -30.97 21.49
N HIS A 393 4.67 -30.95 20.47
CA HIS A 393 5.43 -32.10 20.01
C HIS A 393 6.55 -32.44 21.01
N LYS A 394 7.06 -33.67 20.94
CA LYS A 394 8.01 -34.22 21.92
C LYS A 394 9.48 -34.04 21.52
N GLY A 395 9.77 -33.77 20.24
CA GLY A 395 11.13 -33.82 19.69
C GLY A 395 12.04 -32.73 20.23
N GLU A 396 11.48 -31.56 20.48
CA GLU A 396 12.13 -30.42 21.09
C GLU A 396 12.59 -30.70 22.52
N PHE A 397 11.77 -31.45 23.27
CA PHE A 397 12.07 -31.85 24.65
C PHE A 397 13.10 -32.98 24.70
N TYR A 398 13.15 -33.84 23.67
CA TYR A 398 14.19 -34.84 23.51
C TYR A 398 15.57 -34.17 23.35
N ILE A 399 15.67 -33.08 22.56
CA ILE A 399 16.92 -32.31 22.46
C ILE A 399 17.32 -31.74 23.82
N ALA A 400 16.38 -31.13 24.55
CA ALA A 400 16.66 -30.56 25.86
C ALA A 400 17.19 -31.60 26.85
N GLU A 401 16.62 -32.80 26.86
CA GLU A 401 17.05 -33.92 27.71
C GLU A 401 18.44 -34.44 27.32
N LYS A 402 18.68 -34.71 26.03
CA LYS A 402 19.96 -35.25 25.55
C LYS A 402 21.13 -34.29 25.76
N LEU A 403 20.91 -32.99 25.53
CA LEU A 403 21.93 -31.97 25.72
C LEU A 403 21.97 -31.42 27.16
N LYS A 404 21.12 -31.93 28.06
CA LYS A 404 20.98 -31.47 29.46
C LYS A 404 20.82 -29.95 29.57
N LEU A 405 19.99 -29.37 28.70
CA LEU A 405 19.75 -27.94 28.64
C LEU A 405 18.50 -27.53 29.42
N ASP A 406 18.56 -26.35 30.04
CA ASP A 406 17.37 -25.68 30.55
C ASP A 406 16.39 -25.42 29.39
N ILE A 407 15.11 -25.42 29.73
CA ILE A 407 14.05 -24.95 28.83
C ILE A 407 13.69 -23.52 29.25
N LEU A 408 13.75 -22.58 28.31
CA LEU A 408 13.34 -21.19 28.50
C LEU A 408 12.01 -20.94 27.77
N PRO A 409 10.87 -20.85 28.48
CA PRO A 409 9.60 -20.54 27.86
C PRO A 409 9.44 -19.03 27.61
N ILE A 410 9.10 -18.66 26.37
CA ILE A 410 8.79 -17.28 26.00
C ILE A 410 7.41 -17.22 25.34
N ILE A 411 6.50 -16.45 25.92
CA ILE A 411 5.15 -16.25 25.41
C ILE A 411 5.08 -14.99 24.57
N LEU A 412 4.54 -15.13 23.36
CA LEU A 412 4.24 -14.05 22.42
C LEU A 412 2.72 -13.84 22.32
N HIS A 413 2.23 -12.66 22.70
CA HIS A 413 0.83 -12.26 22.56
C HIS A 413 0.69 -11.09 21.60
N GLY A 414 -0.39 -11.11 20.80
CA GLY A 414 -0.73 -10.02 19.89
C GLY A 414 -0.14 -10.12 18.49
N THR A 415 0.86 -10.99 18.25
CA THR A 415 1.49 -11.13 16.93
C THR A 415 0.51 -11.70 15.89
N GLY A 416 -0.36 -12.64 16.27
CA GLY A 416 -1.45 -13.13 15.41
C GLY A 416 -2.54 -12.09 15.12
N HIS A 417 -2.78 -11.15 16.04
CA HIS A 417 -3.69 -10.01 15.81
C HIS A 417 -3.09 -8.99 14.85
N CYS A 418 -1.75 -8.89 14.81
CA CYS A 418 -1.02 -8.06 13.87
C CYS A 418 -1.04 -8.67 12.46
N MET A 419 -0.57 -9.92 12.34
CA MET A 419 -0.49 -10.67 11.09
C MET A 419 -1.24 -12.00 11.26
N THR A 420 -2.49 -11.99 10.82
CA THR A 420 -3.38 -13.14 10.96
C THR A 420 -3.04 -14.20 9.92
N LYS A 421 -2.87 -15.46 10.34
CA LYS A 421 -2.58 -16.56 9.43
C LYS A 421 -3.63 -16.65 8.30
N GLY A 422 -3.17 -16.73 7.05
CA GLY A 422 -4.03 -16.73 5.88
C GLY A 422 -4.47 -15.32 5.42
N ASP A 423 -4.10 -14.27 6.15
CA ASP A 423 -4.17 -12.85 5.78
C ASP A 423 -2.79 -12.19 5.97
N ASP A 424 -1.75 -12.94 5.60
CA ASP A 424 -0.35 -12.69 5.97
C ASP A 424 0.23 -11.42 5.33
N LEU A 425 -0.43 -10.85 4.33
CA LEU A 425 0.03 -9.61 3.70
C LEU A 425 -0.20 -8.38 4.58
N LEU A 426 -1.20 -8.39 5.47
CA LEU A 426 -1.53 -7.23 6.29
C LEU A 426 -0.82 -7.22 7.63
N VAL A 427 -0.16 -6.10 7.93
CA VAL A 427 0.45 -5.76 9.22
C VAL A 427 -0.44 -4.74 9.94
N LYS A 428 -1.34 -5.25 10.78
CA LYS A 428 -2.36 -4.45 11.46
C LYS A 428 -1.78 -3.76 12.70
N LYS A 429 -2.23 -2.53 12.96
CA LYS A 429 -1.94 -1.82 14.22
C LYS A 429 -2.45 -2.61 15.42
N THR A 430 -1.55 -2.99 16.32
CA THR A 430 -1.88 -3.72 17.55
C THR A 430 -0.81 -3.53 18.62
N LYS A 431 -1.02 -4.14 19.80
CA LYS A 431 -0.01 -4.28 20.85
C LYS A 431 0.53 -5.71 20.81
N VAL A 432 1.85 -5.85 20.88
CA VAL A 432 2.53 -7.14 21.04
C VAL A 432 3.23 -7.15 22.39
N THR A 433 3.01 -8.22 23.15
CA THR A 433 3.67 -8.45 24.44
C THR A 433 4.51 -9.71 24.36
N VAL A 434 5.76 -9.61 24.79
CA VAL A 434 6.65 -10.75 25.00
C VAL A 434 6.82 -10.94 26.50
N GLN A 435 6.58 -12.15 27.00
CA GLN A 435 6.83 -12.49 28.40
C GLN A 435 7.81 -13.65 28.49
N PHE A 436 8.81 -13.48 29.34
CA PHE A 436 9.74 -14.52 29.73
C PHE A 436 9.21 -15.21 30.99
N LEU A 437 9.14 -16.53 30.95
CA LEU A 437 8.85 -17.35 32.13
C LEU A 437 10.15 -17.85 32.76
N ASP A 438 10.02 -18.46 33.93
CA ASP A 438 11.14 -19.07 34.64
C ASP A 438 11.79 -20.19 33.81
N ARG A 439 13.13 -20.27 33.90
CA ARG A 439 13.88 -21.37 33.31
C ARG A 439 13.52 -22.67 34.03
N ILE A 440 13.18 -23.69 33.25
CA ILE A 440 12.90 -25.03 33.76
C ILE A 440 14.19 -25.85 33.60
N THR A 441 14.84 -26.16 34.72
CA THR A 441 16.07 -26.96 34.74
C THR A 441 15.79 -28.43 34.39
N PRO A 442 16.80 -29.16 33.88
CA PRO A 442 16.68 -30.60 33.62
C PRO A 442 16.26 -31.40 34.86
N ASP A 443 16.77 -31.02 36.03
CA ASP A 443 16.56 -31.73 37.29
C ASP A 443 15.20 -31.44 37.95
N ASN A 444 14.46 -30.45 37.45
CA ASN A 444 13.13 -30.15 37.97
C ASN A 444 12.13 -31.24 37.53
N LYS A 445 11.73 -32.09 38.50
CA LYS A 445 10.80 -33.22 38.32
C LYS A 445 9.33 -32.83 38.34
N ASP A 446 8.96 -31.60 38.74
CA ASP A 446 7.56 -31.15 38.74
C ASP A 446 6.96 -31.28 37.33
N TYR A 447 7.80 -31.03 36.32
CA TYR A 447 7.48 -31.12 34.91
C TYR A 447 7.64 -32.53 34.30
N GLY A 448 7.96 -33.56 35.08
CA GLY A 448 8.03 -34.96 34.62
C GLY A 448 9.45 -35.48 34.43
N ASP A 449 9.58 -36.81 34.42
CA ASP A 449 10.88 -37.52 34.52
C ASP A 449 11.53 -37.83 33.17
N ASN A 450 10.77 -37.76 32.07
CA ASN A 450 11.26 -37.99 30.71
C ASN A 450 10.74 -36.93 29.73
N TYR A 451 11.39 -36.79 28.58
CA TYR A 451 11.06 -35.81 27.55
C TYR A 451 9.59 -35.83 27.11
N SER A 452 8.95 -37.01 27.09
CA SER A 452 7.55 -37.18 26.70
C SER A 452 6.58 -36.60 27.74
N GLU A 453 6.86 -36.82 29.03
CA GLU A 453 6.10 -36.23 30.14
C GLU A 453 6.33 -34.72 30.23
N ARG A 454 7.59 -34.29 30.07
CA ARG A 454 7.97 -32.87 30.03
C ARG A 454 7.23 -32.12 28.93
N ALA A 455 7.14 -32.67 27.72
CA ALA A 455 6.36 -32.07 26.65
C ALA A 455 4.87 -31.87 27.02
N LYS A 456 4.28 -32.84 27.74
CA LYS A 456 2.87 -32.78 28.16
C LYS A 456 2.65 -31.75 29.27
N LYS A 457 3.44 -31.82 30.36
CA LYS A 457 3.30 -30.96 31.54
C LYS A 457 3.73 -29.52 31.26
N ILE A 458 4.88 -29.30 30.63
CA ILE A 458 5.34 -27.96 30.21
C ILE A 458 4.36 -27.37 29.20
N GLY A 459 3.87 -28.17 28.24
CA GLY A 459 2.85 -27.69 27.32
C GLY A 459 1.54 -27.29 28.00
N LYS A 460 1.15 -27.94 29.11
CA LYS A 460 -0.01 -27.56 29.92
C LYS A 460 0.25 -26.23 30.63
N TYR A 461 1.36 -26.13 31.36
CA TYR A 461 1.80 -24.91 32.03
C TYR A 461 1.87 -23.70 31.06
N PHE A 462 2.53 -23.88 29.91
CA PHE A 462 2.63 -22.83 28.89
C PHE A 462 1.25 -22.35 28.39
N ARG A 463 0.28 -23.28 28.24
CA ARG A 463 -1.10 -22.92 27.85
C ARG A 463 -1.84 -22.16 28.94
N GLU A 464 -1.65 -22.53 30.20
CA GLU A 464 -2.24 -21.85 31.35
C GLU A 464 -1.72 -20.42 31.44
N GLU A 465 -0.40 -20.23 31.38
CA GLU A 465 0.25 -18.91 31.40
C GLU A 465 -0.17 -18.03 30.21
N TYR A 466 -0.23 -18.59 29.01
CA TYR A 466 -0.70 -17.83 27.84
C TYR A 466 -2.18 -17.44 27.95
N ASN A 467 -3.03 -18.32 28.47
CA ASN A 467 -4.44 -18.00 28.68
C ASN A 467 -4.63 -16.94 29.79
N ALA A 468 -3.84 -17.01 30.86
CA ALA A 468 -3.81 -15.99 31.91
C ALA A 468 -3.39 -14.62 31.33
N MET A 469 -2.33 -14.60 30.51
CA MET A 469 -1.91 -13.39 29.80
C MET A 469 -3.01 -12.86 28.88
N ARG A 470 -3.70 -13.73 28.13
CA ARG A 470 -4.82 -13.29 27.28
C ARG A 470 -5.92 -12.65 28.10
N PHE A 471 -6.29 -13.26 29.23
CA PHE A 471 -7.31 -12.73 30.13
C PHE A 471 -6.93 -11.33 30.66
N GLU A 472 -5.66 -11.09 31.01
CA GLU A 472 -5.19 -9.77 31.45
C GLU A 472 -5.15 -8.74 30.29
N LEU A 473 -4.65 -9.15 29.12
CA LEU A 473 -4.29 -8.24 28.04
C LEU A 473 -5.42 -7.96 27.04
N GLU A 474 -6.31 -8.92 26.79
CA GLU A 474 -7.39 -8.83 25.79
C GLU A 474 -8.62 -8.08 26.31
N ASN A 475 -8.39 -6.94 26.94
CA ASN A 475 -9.43 -6.02 27.38
C ASN A 475 -9.96 -5.16 26.21
N THR A 476 -10.98 -4.37 26.49
CA THR A 476 -11.61 -3.46 25.53
C THR A 476 -10.63 -2.44 24.93
N ARG A 477 -9.59 -2.00 25.67
CA ARG A 477 -8.52 -1.14 25.12
C ARG A 477 -7.72 -1.87 24.04
N PHE A 478 -7.44 -3.16 24.22
CA PHE A 478 -6.73 -3.97 23.23
C PHE A 478 -7.55 -4.10 21.93
N PHE A 479 -8.85 -4.36 22.04
CA PHE A 479 -9.74 -4.51 20.88
C PHE A 479 -10.24 -3.20 20.27
N LYS A 480 -9.99 -2.04 20.89
CA LYS A 480 -10.41 -0.71 20.40
C LYS A 480 -10.18 -0.52 18.90
N ASN A 481 -8.96 -0.77 18.41
CA ASN A 481 -8.63 -0.55 17.01
C ASN A 481 -9.38 -1.51 16.07
N GLN A 482 -9.59 -2.76 16.52
CA GLN A 482 -10.37 -3.75 15.78
C GLN A 482 -11.84 -3.33 15.71
N LEU A 483 -12.39 -2.78 16.79
CA LEU A 483 -13.76 -2.26 16.79
C LEU A 483 -13.91 -1.07 15.82
N ILE A 484 -13.01 -0.09 15.86
CA ILE A 484 -13.05 1.08 14.95
C ILE A 484 -13.07 0.62 13.48
N LYS A 485 -12.24 -0.37 13.13
CA LYS A 485 -12.15 -0.93 11.78
C LYS A 485 -13.44 -1.55 11.26
N ASN A 486 -14.37 -1.95 12.13
CA ASN A 486 -15.67 -2.46 11.70
C ASN A 486 -16.61 -1.35 11.18
N TYR A 487 -16.24 -0.08 11.36
CA TYR A 487 -17.09 1.07 11.04
C TYR A 487 -16.46 2.05 10.03
N ILE A 488 -15.19 1.87 9.67
CA ILE A 488 -14.48 2.81 8.77
C ILE A 488 -15.19 3.01 7.43
N TYR A 489 -15.75 1.96 6.83
CA TYR A 489 -16.49 2.05 5.56
C TYR A 489 -18.01 2.20 5.75
N LYS A 490 -18.46 2.51 6.98
CA LYS A 490 -19.88 2.75 7.25
C LYS A 490 -20.30 4.22 7.16
N GLY A 491 -19.38 5.09 6.77
CA GLY A 491 -19.61 6.50 6.50
C GLY A 491 -18.94 7.41 7.53
N PRO A 492 -18.71 8.68 7.18
CA PRO A 492 -17.88 9.59 7.98
C PRO A 492 -18.44 9.85 9.37
N VAL A 493 -19.75 10.10 9.44
CA VAL A 493 -20.44 10.42 10.70
C VAL A 493 -20.34 9.25 11.68
N LEU A 494 -20.59 8.02 11.21
CA LEU A 494 -20.58 6.85 12.09
C LEU A 494 -19.17 6.46 12.55
N GLU A 495 -18.17 6.56 11.67
CA GLU A 495 -16.78 6.35 12.06
C GLU A 495 -16.34 7.38 13.10
N TRP A 496 -16.63 8.67 12.85
CA TRP A 496 -16.28 9.76 13.77
C TRP A 496 -16.99 9.58 15.12
N TYR A 497 -18.30 9.34 15.09
CA TYR A 497 -19.10 9.11 16.29
C TYR A 497 -18.55 7.96 17.13
N LEU A 498 -18.19 6.83 16.51
CA LEU A 498 -17.60 5.70 17.23
C LEU A 498 -16.27 6.08 17.91
N LYS A 499 -15.41 6.84 17.24
CA LYS A 499 -14.13 7.30 17.81
C LYS A 499 -14.36 8.21 19.03
N VAL A 500 -15.31 9.13 18.94
CA VAL A 500 -15.70 10.03 20.04
C VAL A 500 -16.31 9.24 21.18
N LYS A 501 -17.30 8.38 20.89
CA LYS A 501 -17.99 7.55 21.90
C LYS A 501 -17.01 6.65 22.65
N LEU A 502 -16.09 5.99 21.94
CA LEU A 502 -15.02 5.21 22.55
C LEU A 502 -14.13 6.04 23.48
N LYS A 503 -13.92 7.32 23.20
CA LYS A 503 -13.12 8.20 24.07
C LYS A 503 -13.93 8.61 25.31
N LEU A 504 -15.20 8.96 25.14
CA LEU A 504 -16.10 9.38 26.23
C LEU A 504 -16.37 8.25 27.22
N GLU A 505 -16.58 7.03 26.73
CA GLU A 505 -16.89 5.84 27.55
C GLU A 505 -15.61 5.08 27.97
N ASN A 506 -14.45 5.75 27.93
CA ASN A 506 -13.15 5.17 28.28
C ASN A 506 -12.93 3.76 27.68
N ASN A 507 -13.18 3.65 26.37
CA ASN A 507 -13.12 2.44 25.56
C ASN A 507 -13.98 1.29 26.08
N TYR A 508 -15.13 1.54 26.70
CA TYR A 508 -16.00 0.50 27.28
C TYR A 508 -15.33 -0.26 28.42
N GLU A 509 -14.44 0.37 29.19
CA GLU A 509 -13.73 -0.30 30.30
C GLU A 509 -14.65 -0.94 31.35
N LEU A 510 -15.87 -0.41 31.50
CA LEU A 510 -16.91 -0.95 32.38
C LEU A 510 -17.37 -2.37 31.99
N PHE A 511 -17.11 -2.82 30.76
CA PHE A 511 -17.53 -4.12 30.22
C PHE A 511 -16.39 -5.15 30.13
N ASN A 512 -15.24 -4.87 30.75
CA ASN A 512 -14.10 -5.77 30.78
C ASN A 512 -14.30 -6.99 31.66
#